data_AF-A0A969M6Q6-F1
#
_entry.id   AF-A0A969M6Q6-F1
#
_cell.length_a   1.000
_cell.length_b   1.000
_cell.length_c   1.000
_cell.angle_alpha   90.00
_cell.angle_beta   90.00
_cell.angle_gamma   90.00
#
_symmetry.space_group_name_H-M   'P 1'
#
loop_
_entity.id
_entity.type
_entity.pdbx_description
1 polymer ?
#
loop_
_entity_poly.entity_id
_entity_poly.type
_entity_poly.pdbx_seq_one_letter_code
_entity_poly.pdbx_strand_id
1 'polypeptide(L)'
;MNGAYKKECWLAIVAFAVVTLFTHIFPMYYLFPGLTNAMLFGYPAAYILTIIIGWLGLIPLYWIYINMSENIDDEIRSSKPSEGSSIAQALSTTSAPGGNK
;
A
#
# COMPACT_ATOMS: atom_id res chain seq x y z
N MET A 1 -4.93 8.02 -19.05
CA MET A 1 -4.03 7.30 -18.11
C MET A 1 -4.44 5.85 -18.10
N ASN A 2 -3.50 4.91 -18.23
CA ASN A 2 -3.79 3.47 -18.25
C ASN A 2 -4.56 3.06 -16.98
N GLY A 3 -5.55 2.16 -17.09
CA GLY A 3 -6.49 1.88 -15.99
C GLY A 3 -5.80 1.40 -14.71
N ALA A 4 -4.72 0.63 -14.85
CA ALA A 4 -3.97 0.08 -13.72
C ALA A 4 -3.23 1.15 -12.89
N TYR A 5 -2.56 2.13 -13.52
CA TYR A 5 -1.92 3.24 -12.78
C TYR A 5 -2.93 4.10 -12.01
N LYS A 6 -4.15 4.25 -12.55
CA LYS A 6 -5.22 4.95 -11.82
C LYS A 6 -5.63 4.18 -10.57
N LYS A 7 -5.67 2.84 -10.64
CA LYS A 7 -5.99 1.98 -9.48
C LYS A 7 -4.92 2.08 -8.39
N GLU A 8 -3.64 2.07 -8.77
CA GLU A 8 -2.52 2.21 -7.84
C GLU A 8 -2.59 3.53 -7.05
N CYS A 9 -2.80 4.66 -7.77
CA CYS A 9 -2.95 5.96 -7.14
C CYS A 9 -4.18 6.01 -6.19
N TRP A 10 -5.29 5.40 -6.60
CA TRP A 10 -6.49 5.36 -5.75
C TRP A 10 -6.28 4.49 -4.51
N LEU A 11 -5.60 3.35 -4.64
CA LEU A 11 -5.23 2.49 -3.52
C LEU A 11 -4.35 3.23 -2.51
N ALA A 12 -3.34 3.97 -2.98
CA ALA A 12 -2.47 4.76 -2.13
C ALA A 12 -3.23 5.87 -1.37
N ILE A 13 -4.15 6.57 -2.05
CA ILE A 13 -4.98 7.60 -1.42
C ILE A 13 -5.90 6.98 -0.36
N VAL A 14 -6.55 5.86 -0.67
CA VAL A 14 -7.42 5.16 0.29
C VAL A 14 -6.61 4.67 1.49
N ALA A 15 -5.45 4.05 1.26
CA ALA A 15 -4.58 3.58 2.32
C ALA A 15 -4.14 4.73 3.23
N PHE A 16 -3.73 5.86 2.65
CA PHE A 16 -3.38 7.07 3.39
C PHE A 16 -4.55 7.58 4.24
N ALA A 17 -5.76 7.64 3.68
CA ALA A 17 -6.95 8.08 4.41
C ALA A 17 -7.29 7.14 5.57
N VAL A 18 -7.24 5.83 5.36
CA VAL A 18 -7.54 4.82 6.39
C VAL A 18 -6.49 4.86 7.51
N VAL A 19 -5.20 4.91 7.17
CA VAL A 19 -4.11 5.03 8.15
C VAL A 19 -4.28 6.32 8.96
N THR A 20 -4.55 7.44 8.30
CA THR A 20 -4.75 8.73 8.98
C THR A 20 -5.90 8.66 9.98
N LEU A 21 -7.03 8.04 9.62
CA LEU A 21 -8.17 7.84 10.51
C LEU A 21 -7.85 6.92 11.70
N PHE A 22 -7.09 5.85 11.46
CA PHE A 22 -6.67 4.91 12.51
C PHE A 22 -5.69 5.57 13.50
N THR A 23 -4.72 6.33 13.00
CA THR A 23 -3.74 7.03 13.83
C THR A 23 -4.35 8.22 14.56
N HIS A 24 -5.30 8.93 13.94
CA HIS A 24 -6.04 10.04 14.54
C HIS A 24 -7.44 9.61 14.98
N ILE A 25 -7.55 8.52 15.76
CA ILE A 25 -8.82 8.06 16.32
C ILE A 25 -9.36 8.96 17.46
N PHE A 26 -8.60 10.00 17.86
CA PHE A 26 -8.98 10.94 18.92
C PHE A 26 -10.37 11.57 18.76
N PRO A 27 -10.82 12.01 17.56
CA PRO A 27 -12.17 12.54 17.36
C PRO A 27 -13.28 11.52 17.67
N MET A 28 -12.98 10.22 17.57
CA MET A 28 -13.93 9.14 17.83
C MET A 28 -14.35 9.13 19.32
N TYR A 29 -13.43 9.47 20.23
CA TYR A 29 -13.74 9.59 21.66
C TYR A 29 -14.67 10.75 22.02
N TYR A 30 -14.74 11.78 21.16
CA TYR A 30 -15.71 12.86 21.33
C TYR A 30 -17.13 12.42 20.91
N LEU A 31 -17.24 11.56 19.88
CA LEU A 31 -18.52 10.99 19.47
C LEU A 31 -19.04 9.92 20.45
N PHE A 32 -18.15 9.22 21.15
CA PHE A 32 -18.50 8.15 22.08
C PHE A 32 -17.92 8.39 23.47
N PRO A 33 -18.51 9.33 24.25
CA PRO A 33 -18.02 9.68 25.59
C PRO A 33 -18.11 8.53 26.62
N GLY A 34 -18.84 7.45 26.31
CA GLY A 34 -18.86 6.24 27.13
C GLY A 34 -17.52 5.50 27.15
N LEU A 35 -16.74 5.57 26.06
CA LEU A 35 -15.43 4.90 25.95
C LEU A 35 -14.33 5.60 26.74
N THR A 36 -14.46 6.91 26.97
CA THR A 36 -13.49 7.70 27.76
C THR A 36 -13.66 7.52 29.26
N ASN A 37 -14.87 7.19 29.72
CA ASN A 37 -15.14 6.93 31.15
C ASN A 37 -14.78 5.50 31.58
N ALA A 38 -14.51 4.60 30.64
CA ALA A 38 -14.08 3.25 30.95
C ALA A 38 -12.65 3.24 31.48
N MET A 39 -12.42 2.55 32.59
CA MET A 39 -11.09 2.30 33.14
C MET A 39 -10.73 0.82 32.95
N LEU A 40 -9.56 0.58 32.36
CA LEU A 40 -8.95 -0.74 32.20
C LEU A 40 -7.68 -0.76 33.04
N PHE A 41 -7.59 -1.69 34.00
CA PHE A 41 -6.43 -1.83 34.89
C PHE A 41 -6.05 -0.54 35.66
N GLY A 42 -7.03 0.30 36.00
CA GLY A 42 -6.80 1.57 36.70
C GLY A 42 -6.29 2.71 35.81
N TYR A 43 -6.23 2.49 34.49
CA TYR A 43 -5.85 3.48 33.49
C TYR A 43 -7.02 3.74 32.51
N PRO A 44 -7.18 4.95 31.96
CA PRO A 44 -8.29 5.23 31.05
C PRO A 44 -8.21 4.34 29.80
N ALA A 45 -9.29 3.62 29.53
CA ALA A 45 -9.38 2.63 28.45
C ALA A 45 -9.16 3.26 27.08
N ALA A 46 -9.48 4.55 26.91
CA ALA A 46 -9.27 5.30 25.67
C ALA A 46 -7.82 5.18 25.17
N TYR A 47 -6.83 5.33 26.06
CA TYR A 47 -5.41 5.26 25.69
C TYR A 47 -4.99 3.85 25.22
N ILE A 48 -5.42 2.81 25.93
CA ILE A 48 -5.14 1.42 25.56
C ILE A 48 -5.78 1.11 24.21
N LEU A 49 -7.02 1.57 24.01
CA LEU A 49 -7.74 1.38 22.76
C LEU A 49 -7.06 2.10 21.59
N THR A 50 -6.55 3.33 21.78
CA THR A 50 -5.73 4.02 20.75
C THR A 50 -4.50 3.24 20.36
N ILE A 51 -3.81 2.63 21.32
CA ILE A 51 -2.62 1.83 21.01
C ILE A 51 -3.02 0.58 20.24
N ILE A 52 -4.03 -0.15 20.70
CA ILE A 52 -4.44 -1.40 20.04
C ILE A 52 -5.01 -1.11 18.65
N ILE A 53 -5.97 -0.19 18.52
CA ILE A 53 -6.60 0.09 17.22
C ILE A 53 -5.64 0.86 16.30
N GLY A 54 -5.03 1.92 16.81
CA GLY A 54 -4.22 2.84 16.02
C GLY A 54 -2.84 2.32 15.65
N TRP A 55 -2.27 1.36 16.40
CA TRP A 55 -0.99 0.73 16.06
C TRP A 55 -1.15 -0.74 15.69
N LEU A 56 -1.74 -1.55 16.58
CA LEU A 56 -1.86 -3.00 16.33
C LEU A 56 -2.79 -3.29 15.14
N GLY A 57 -3.85 -2.50 14.98
CA GLY A 57 -4.76 -2.57 13.84
C GLY A 57 -4.12 -2.21 12.50
N LEU A 58 -3.01 -1.46 12.49
CA LEU A 58 -2.29 -1.14 11.26
C LEU A 58 -1.55 -2.35 10.68
N ILE A 59 -1.15 -3.31 11.51
CA ILE A 59 -0.42 -4.51 11.06
C ILE A 59 -1.22 -5.29 10.00
N PRO A 60 -2.45 -5.76 10.27
CA PRO A 60 -3.24 -6.45 9.26
C PRO A 60 -3.65 -5.52 8.10
N LEU A 61 -3.83 -4.21 8.36
CA LEU A 61 -4.14 -3.24 7.31
C LEU A 61 -3.03 -3.16 6.26
N TYR A 62 -1.77 -3.02 6.70
CA TYR A 62 -0.63 -2.99 5.80
C TYR A 62 -0.40 -4.32 5.09
N TRP A 63 -0.68 -5.44 5.76
CA TRP A 63 -0.63 -6.74 5.10
C TRP A 63 -1.63 -6.84 3.94
N ILE A 64 -2.86 -6.37 4.12
CA ILE A 64 -3.85 -6.30 3.03
C ILE A 64 -3.39 -5.35 1.93
N TYR A 65 -2.84 -4.18 2.30
CA TYR A 65 -2.32 -3.20 1.34
C TYR A 65 -1.23 -3.79 0.45
N ILE A 66 -0.26 -4.51 1.02
CA ILE A 66 0.83 -5.15 0.28
C ILE A 66 0.27 -6.14 -0.76
N ASN A 67 -0.61 -7.04 -0.32
CA ASN A 67 -1.23 -8.01 -1.24
C ASN A 67 -2.02 -7.31 -2.37
N MET A 68 -2.73 -6.22 -2.06
CA MET A 68 -3.49 -5.48 -3.08
C MET A 68 -2.55 -4.73 -4.05
N SER A 69 -1.45 -4.18 -3.54
CA SER A 69 -0.44 -3.47 -4.34
C SER A 69 0.25 -4.42 -5.32
N GLU A 70 0.68 -5.60 -4.86
CA GLU A 70 1.31 -6.61 -5.72
C GLU A 70 0.41 -7.03 -6.89
N ASN A 71 -0.89 -7.21 -6.63
CA ASN A 71 -1.85 -7.55 -7.69
C ASN A 71 -1.97 -6.44 -8.76
N ILE A 72 -1.92 -5.17 -8.35
CA ILE A 72 -1.98 -4.03 -9.28
C ILE A 72 -0.67 -3.93 -10.07
N ASP A 73 0.48 -4.14 -9.43
CA ASP A 73 1.79 -4.15 -10.07
C ASP A 73 1.91 -5.27 -11.12
N ASP A 74 1.34 -6.44 -10.84
CA ASP A 74 1.27 -7.56 -11.78
C ASP A 74 0.38 -7.24 -12.99
N GLU A 75 -0.76 -6.55 -12.79
CA GLU A 75 -1.61 -6.07 -13.89
C GLU A 75 -0.85 -5.08 -14.79
N ILE A 76 -0.04 -4.20 -14.20
CA ILE A 76 0.81 -3.24 -14.94
C ILE A 76 1.92 -3.96 -15.71
N ARG A 77 2.54 -4.99 -15.12
CA ARG A 77 3.58 -5.80 -15.78
C ARG A 77 3.02 -6.60 -16.95
N SER A 78 1.86 -7.23 -16.77
CA SER A 78 1.21 -8.06 -17.78
C SER A 78 0.69 -7.23 -18.97
N SER A 79 0.21 -6.01 -18.72
CA SER A 79 -0.29 -5.11 -19.76
C SER A 79 0.79 -4.42 -20.59
N LYS A 80 2.07 -4.52 -20.20
CA LYS A 80 3.21 -4.10 -21.04
C LYS A 80 3.67 -5.29 -21.88
N PRO A 81 3.40 -5.32 -23.20
CA PRO A 81 3.96 -6.34 -24.06
C PRO A 81 5.48 -6.15 -24.12
N SER A 82 6.23 -7.07 -23.50
CA SER A 82 7.62 -7.44 -23.83
C SER A 82 8.54 -6.37 -24.46
N GLU A 83 8.63 -5.14 -23.92
CA GLU A 83 9.67 -4.18 -24.32
C GLU A 83 11.06 -4.61 -23.84
N GLY A 84 11.14 -5.50 -22.85
CA GLY A 84 12.40 -6.10 -22.40
C GLY A 84 13.02 -7.09 -23.40
N SER A 85 12.21 -7.65 -24.32
CA SER A 85 12.72 -8.61 -25.32
C SER A 85 13.27 -7.91 -26.56
N SER A 86 12.77 -6.74 -26.95
CA SER A 86 13.24 -6.06 -28.16
C SER A 86 14.58 -5.36 -27.93
N ILE A 87 14.81 -4.80 -26.73
CA ILE A 87 16.07 -4.13 -26.38
C ILE A 87 17.19 -5.15 -26.15
N ALA A 88 16.91 -6.26 -25.46
CA ALA A 88 17.90 -7.35 -25.28
C ALA A 88 18.26 -8.04 -26.61
N GLN A 89 17.30 -8.13 -27.55
CA GLN A 89 17.52 -8.69 -28.88
C GLN A 89 18.15 -7.69 -29.87
N ALA A 90 17.90 -6.38 -29.70
CA ALA A 90 18.57 -5.31 -30.46
C ALA A 90 20.03 -5.11 -30.03
N LEU A 91 20.35 -5.30 -28.74
CA LEU A 91 21.74 -5.26 -28.25
C LEU A 91 22.55 -6.49 -28.69
N SER A 92 21.94 -7.67 -28.80
CA SER A 92 22.64 -8.88 -29.27
C SER A 92 22.86 -8.91 -30.79
N THR A 93 22.05 -8.18 -31.56
CA THR A 93 22.22 -8.04 -33.02
C THR A 93 23.15 -6.90 -33.44
N THR A 94 23.41 -5.94 -32.55
CA THR A 94 24.34 -4.81 -32.81
C THR A 94 25.80 -5.14 -32.50
N SER A 95 26.11 -6.21 -31.75
CA SER A 95 27.48 -6.59 -31.38
C SER A 95 28.24 -7.41 -32.42
N ALA A 96 27.86 -7.36 -33.70
CA ALA A 96 28.68 -7.93 -34.77
C ALA A 96 28.81 -6.95 -35.95
N PRO A 97 29.99 -6.33 -36.09
CA PRO A 97 30.58 -6.27 -37.41
C PRO A 97 32.07 -6.61 -37.40
N GLY A 98 32.45 -7.55 -38.28
CA GLY A 98 33.71 -7.47 -39.01
C GLY A 98 34.88 -8.29 -38.45
N GLY A 99 35.27 -9.31 -39.21
CA GLY A 99 36.55 -10.00 -39.03
C GLY A 99 36.76 -11.20 -39.93
N ASN A 100 36.43 -11.09 -41.22
CA ASN A 100 36.78 -12.09 -42.22
C ASN A 100 38.05 -11.62 -42.93
N LYS A 101 39.18 -12.29 -42.66
CA LYS A 101 40.34 -12.57 -43.53
C LYS A 101 41.50 -13.12 -42.72
#